data_AF-A0A5K0WVM6-F1
#
_entry.id   AF-A0A5K0WVM6-F1
#
_cell.length_a   1.000
_cell.length_b   1.000
_cell.length_c   1.000
_cell.angle_alpha   90.00
_cell.angle_beta   90.00
_cell.angle_gamma   90.00
#
_symmetry.space_group_name_H-M   'P 1'
#
loop_
_entity.id
_entity.type
_entity.pdbx_description
1 polymer ?
#
loop_
_entity_poly.entity_id
_entity_poly.type
_entity_poly.pdbx_seq_one_letter_code
_entity_poly.pdbx_strand_id
1 'polypeptide(L)' 'VASWGAYLLSRNILTMSFAPRDTHEAQVQFALERGVPAMIGVMAADRMPYPARSFDMAHCSRCLIPWQEY' A
#
# COMPACT_ATOMS: atom_id res chain seq x y z
N VAL A 1 0.27 5.69 5.88
CA VAL A 1 0.88 5.26 4.60
C VAL A 1 2.36 5.63 4.61
N ALA A 2 3.23 4.87 3.94
CA ALA A 2 4.65 5.12 3.70
C ALA A 2 5.68 4.94 4.83
N SER A 3 5.42 5.26 6.11
CA SER A 3 6.47 5.22 7.15
C SER A 3 7.12 3.84 7.34
N TRP A 4 6.31 2.78 7.45
CA TRP A 4 6.79 1.41 7.54
C TRP A 4 7.43 0.93 6.22
N GLY A 5 6.86 1.33 5.08
CA GLY A 5 7.43 1.05 3.75
C GLY A 5 8.82 1.68 3.57
N ALA A 6 9.03 2.91 4.06
CA ALA A 6 10.32 3.58 4.06
C ALA A 6 11.35 2.86 4.93
N TYR A 7 10.95 2.41 6.12
CA TYR A 7 11.80 1.60 7.00
C TYR A 7 12.24 0.30 6.31
N LEU A 8 11.31 -0.42 5.68
CA LEU A 8 11.62 -1.64 4.94
C LEU A 8 12.49 -1.39 3.70
N LEU A 9 12.25 -0.30 2.98
CA LEU A 9 13.07 0.09 1.83
C LEU A 9 14.52 0.33 2.23
N SER A 10 14.78 0.94 3.39
CA SER A 10 16.15 1.10 3.95
C SER A 10 16.84 -0.23 4.28
N ARG A 11 16.08 -1.32 4.38
CA ARG A 11 16.55 -2.69 4.61
C ARG A 11 16.56 -3.50 3.30
N ASN A 12 16.44 -2.84 2.15
CA ASN A 12 16.38 -3.46 0.83
C ASN A 12 15.16 -4.38 0.61
N ILE A 13 14.04 -4.09 1.28
CA ILE A 13 12.77 -4.77 1.07
C ILE A 13 11.85 -3.83 0.30
N LEU A 14 11.52 -4.20 -0.94
CA LEU A 14 10.62 -3.41 -1.78
C LEU A 14 9.18 -3.55 -1.27
N THR A 15 8.52 -2.42 -1.05
CA THR A 15 7.12 -2.38 -0.60
C THR A 15 6.31 -1.50 -1.55
N MET A 16 5.01 -1.80 -1.65
CA MET A 16 4.04 -0.93 -2.33
C MET A 16 2.95 -0.54 -1.35
N SER A 17 2.74 0.77 -1.17
CA SER A 17 1.66 1.29 -0.33
C SER A 17 0.41 1.59 -1.15
N PHE A 18 -0.76 1.20 -0.64
CA PHE A 18 -2.05 1.47 -1.25
C PHE A 18 -2.85 2.40 -0.33
N ALA A 19 -3.45 3.44 -0.88
CA ALA A 19 -4.35 4.32 -0.15
C ALA A 19 -5.53 4.76 -1.02
N PRO A 20 -6.72 4.96 -0.46
CA PRO A 20 -7.84 5.51 -1.19
C PRO A 20 -7.58 6.96 -1.61
N ARG A 21 -8.32 7.38 -2.63
CA ARG A 21 -8.45 8.79 -3.01
C ARG A 21 -9.49 9.45 -2.10
N ASP A 22 -9.10 9.80 -0.88
CA ASP A 22 -9.98 10.41 0.13
C ASP A 22 -9.41 11.75 0.63
N THR A 23 -9.91 12.28 1.75
CA THR A 23 -9.36 13.48 2.40
C THR A 23 -7.88 13.34 2.79
N HIS A 24 -7.34 12.13 2.76
CA HIS A 24 -5.94 11.81 2.96
C HIS A 24 -5.20 11.54 1.64
N GLU A 25 -5.71 11.98 0.49
CA GLU A 25 -5.09 11.90 -0.85
C GLU A 25 -3.60 12.28 -0.83
N ALA A 26 -3.24 13.28 -0.01
CA ALA A 26 -1.88 13.73 0.17
C ALA A 26 -0.93 12.64 0.67
N GLN A 27 -1.42 11.52 1.23
CA GLN A 27 -0.58 10.43 1.71
C GLN A 27 0.17 9.70 0.59
N VAL A 28 -0.47 9.47 -0.56
CA VAL A 28 0.19 8.84 -1.72
C VAL A 28 1.21 9.81 -2.30
N GLN A 29 0.81 11.07 -2.50
CA GLN A 29 1.70 12.10 -3.02
C GLN A 29 2.92 12.31 -2.12
N PHE A 30 2.71 12.47 -0.81
CA PHE A 30 3.79 12.63 0.16
C PHE A 30 4.74 11.42 0.18
N ALA A 31 4.20 10.19 0.04
CA ALA A 31 5.01 8.99 -0.07
C ALA A 31 5.93 9.05 -1.31
N LEU A 32 5.36 9.41 -2.46
CA LEU A 32 6.09 9.53 -3.73
C LEU A 32 7.16 10.63 -3.66
N GLU A 33 6.87 11.78 -3.06
CA GLU A 33 7.84 12.87 -2.83
C GLU A 33 9.00 12.44 -1.92
N ARG A 34 8.81 11.40 -1.10
CA ARG A 34 9.84 10.80 -0.24
C ARG A 34 10.51 9.57 -0.88
N GLY A 35 10.21 9.27 -2.14
CA GLY A 35 10.79 8.13 -2.87
C GLY A 35 10.27 6.77 -2.40
N VAL A 36 9.15 6.74 -1.67
CA VAL A 36 8.51 5.49 -1.23
C VAL A 36 7.46 5.10 -2.26
N PRO A 37 7.50 3.87 -2.82
CA PRO A 37 6.49 3.43 -3.75
C PRO A 37 5.09 3.42 -3.10
N ALA A 38 4.17 4.16 -3.71
CA ALA A 38 2.79 4.22 -3.30
C ALA A 38 1.89 4.46 -4.51
N MET A 39 0.65 3.97 -4.45
CA MET A 39 -0.36 4.24 -5.46
C MET A 39 -1.75 4.40 -4.86
N ILE A 40 -2.61 5.05 -5.62
CA ILE A 40 -4.04 5.14 -5.30
C ILE A 40 -4.69 3.78 -5.60
N GLY A 41 -5.41 3.24 -4.63
CA GLY A 41 -6.19 2.02 -4.76
C GLY A 41 -6.59 1.42 -3.41
N VAL A 42 -7.71 0.71 -3.40
CA VAL A 42 -8.22 -0.04 -2.25
C VAL A 42 -8.22 -1.51 -2.58
N MET A 43 -7.31 -2.28 -1.97
CA MET A 43 -7.12 -3.71 -2.26
C MET A 43 -8.39 -4.56 -2.10
N ALA A 44 -9.34 -4.16 -1.26
CA ALA A 44 -10.64 -4.85 -1.12
C ALA A 44 -11.66 -4.55 -2.23
N ALA A 45 -11.56 -3.41 -2.92
CA ALA A 45 -12.60 -2.92 -3.84
C ALA A 45 -12.12 -2.78 -5.28
N ASP A 46 -10.83 -2.49 -5.48
CA ASP A 46 -10.23 -2.18 -6.75
C ASP A 46 -9.42 -3.37 -7.29
N ARG A 47 -9.53 -3.62 -8.60
CA ARG A 47 -8.65 -4.59 -9.27
C ARG A 47 -7.27 -3.96 -9.47
N MET A 48 -6.28 -4.50 -8.78
CA MET A 48 -4.90 -4.02 -8.86
C MET A 48 -4.24 -4.35 -10.21
N PRO A 49 -3.29 -3.53 -10.70
CA PRO A 49 -2.51 -3.78 -11.92
C PRO A 49 -1.38 -4.80 -11.68
N TYR A 50 -1.57 -5.73 -10.74
CA TYR A 50 -0.62 -6.77 -10.38
C TYR A 50 -1.27 -8.13 -10.61
N PRO A 51 -0.54 -9.12 -11.16
CA PRO A 51 -0.98 -10.50 -11.19
C PRO A 51 -1.35 -11.05 -9.80
N ALA A 52 -2.08 -12.16 -9.77
CA ALA A 52 -2.28 -12.89 -8.52
C ALA A 52 -0.92 -13.31 -7.94
N ARG A 53 -0.80 -13.26 -6.60
CA ARG A 53 0.43 -13.62 -5.85
C ARG A 53 1.65 -12.73 -6.15
N SER A 54 1.46 -11.46 -6.51
CA SER A 54 2.57 -10.50 -6.64
C SER A 54 3.14 -9.98 -5.31
N PHE A 55 2.50 -10.30 -4.18
CA PHE A 55 2.93 -9.84 -2.85
C PHE A 55 3.12 -11.04 -1.92
N ASP A 56 4.27 -11.08 -1.24
CA ASP A 56 4.57 -12.11 -0.24
C ASP A 56 3.90 -11.85 1.10
N MET A 57 3.62 -10.59 1.41
CA MET A 57 2.97 -10.17 2.65
C MET A 57 2.11 -8.92 2.46
N ALA A 58 1.07 -8.79 3.27
CA ALA A 58 0.27 -7.58 3.40
C ALA A 58 0.37 -7.04 4.84
N HIS A 59 0.53 -5.73 4.97
CA HIS A 59 0.47 -5.04 6.25
C HIS A 59 -0.51 -3.88 6.16
N CYS A 60 -1.36 -3.76 7.17
CA CYS A 60 -2.25 -2.65 7.29
C CYS A 60 -2.58 -2.38 8.76
N SER A 61 -2.79 -1.10 9.10
CA SER A 61 -3.26 -0.70 10.42
C SER A 61 -4.77 -0.80 10.56
N ARG A 62 -5.54 -0.39 9.53
CA ARG A 62 -7.00 -0.42 9.45
C ARG A 62 -7.49 -0.53 8.00
N CYS A 63 -7.26 -1.69 7.40
CA CYS A 63 -7.59 -1.96 5.99
C CYS A 63 -9.04 -2.38 5.76
N LEU A 64 -9.74 -2.87 6.79
CA LEU A 64 -11.13 -3.40 6.69
C LEU A 64 -11.30 -4.44 5.58
N ILE A 65 -10.23 -5.16 5.22
CA ILE A 65 -10.28 -6.26 4.26
C ILE A 65 -10.70 -7.51 5.04
N PRO A 66 -11.82 -8.16 4.71
CA PRO A 66 -12.28 -9.36 5.39
C PRO A 66 -11.50 -10.59 4.92
N TRP A 67 -10.22 -10.66 5.30
CA TRP A 67 -9.30 -11.74 4.89
C TRP A 67 -9.77 -13.15 5.27
N GLN A 68 -10.67 -13.28 6.25
CA GLN A 68 -11.19 -14.57 6.73
C GLN A 68 -12.43 -15.05 5.95
N GLU A 69 -13.01 -14.20 5.11
CA GLU A 69 -14.23 -14.55 4.34
C GLU A 69 -13.94 -15.26 3.01
N TYR A 70 -12.65 -15.41 2.66
CA TYR A 70 -12.16 -16.00 1.40
C TYR A 70 -10.98 -16.94 1.65
#